data_AF-A0A2V5R5S1-F1
#
_entry.id   AF-A0A2V5R5S1-F1
#
_cell.length_a   1.000
_cell.length_b   1.000
_cell.length_c   1.000
_cell.angle_alpha   90.00
_cell.angle_beta   90.00
_cell.angle_gamma   90.00
#
_symmetry.space_group_name_H-M   'P 1'
#
loop_
_entity.id
_entity.type
_entity.pdbx_description
1 polymer ?
#
loop_
_entity_poly.entity_id
_entity_poly.type
_entity_poly.pdbx_seq_one_letter_code
_entity_poly.pdbx_strand_id
1 'polypeptide(L)'
;PWFLRRIADLDHYLSNLPPPTWPFTETNAINQQMATEGQKIYARDCAACHEPRAEFTNKVVPITEIKTDPDRMYSWSKDAAAEANRRVKKLGIDRPPMVETQNPYGYVSPPLDGVWLRAPYLHNGSVPTLRDLLNPPNERPQTFHRGYDVFDPVKVGFKEPPSRPTGPTGELTQPYFLFDTREKGNGNQGHVYGTQLSSQDKEKLLEYLKTL
;
A
#
# COMPACT_ATOMS: atom_id res chain seq x y z
N PRO A 1 33.53 -3.60 -3.32
CA PRO A 1 33.15 -4.97 -2.90
C PRO A 1 32.06 -5.54 -3.83
N TRP A 2 32.01 -6.87 -4.03
CA TRP A 2 30.99 -7.51 -4.88
C TRP A 2 29.56 -7.15 -4.47
N PHE A 3 29.26 -7.19 -3.16
CA PHE A 3 27.93 -6.86 -2.63
C PHE A 3 27.45 -5.45 -3.01
N LEU A 4 28.27 -4.41 -2.79
CA LEU A 4 27.88 -3.04 -3.12
C LEU A 4 27.63 -2.83 -4.62
N ARG A 5 28.37 -3.54 -5.49
CA ARG A 5 28.09 -3.52 -6.93
C ARG A 5 26.74 -4.16 -7.26
N ARG A 6 26.41 -5.29 -6.65
CA ARG A 6 25.10 -5.93 -6.83
C ARG A 6 23.95 -5.08 -6.31
N ILE A 7 24.13 -4.36 -5.21
CA ILE A 7 23.12 -3.41 -4.71
C ILE A 7 22.94 -2.25 -5.69
N ALA A 8 24.03 -1.71 -6.25
CA ALA A 8 23.94 -0.66 -7.28
C ALA A 8 23.26 -1.18 -8.57
N ASP A 9 23.57 -2.40 -9.01
CA ASP A 9 22.93 -3.03 -10.17
C ASP A 9 21.41 -3.20 -9.92
N LEU A 10 21.02 -3.64 -8.71
CA LEU A 10 19.62 -3.80 -8.33
C LEU A 10 18.89 -2.45 -8.24
N ASP A 11 19.51 -1.45 -7.61
CA ASP A 11 18.96 -0.10 -7.51
C ASP A 11 18.75 0.52 -8.90
N HIS A 12 19.73 0.37 -9.81
CA HIS A 12 19.62 0.80 -11.19
C HIS A 12 18.49 0.07 -11.92
N TYR A 13 18.38 -1.25 -11.77
CA TYR A 13 17.31 -2.03 -12.39
C TYR A 13 15.92 -1.59 -11.88
N LEU A 14 15.73 -1.55 -10.56
CA LEU A 14 14.44 -1.22 -9.95
C LEU A 14 14.03 0.24 -10.21
N SER A 15 14.98 1.18 -10.24
CA SER A 15 14.71 2.59 -10.53
C SER A 15 14.26 2.85 -11.97
N ASN A 16 14.51 1.91 -12.89
CA ASN A 16 14.18 2.05 -14.32
C ASN A 16 13.09 1.07 -14.78
N LEU A 17 12.59 0.21 -13.90
CA LEU A 17 11.56 -0.77 -14.23
C LEU A 17 10.17 -0.12 -14.08
N PRO A 18 9.43 0.18 -15.17
CA PRO A 18 8.08 0.68 -15.06
C PRO A 18 7.14 -0.41 -14.54
N PRO A 19 6.05 -0.05 -13.83
CA PRO A 19 5.00 -1.01 -13.52
C PRO A 19 4.38 -1.56 -14.82
N PRO A 20 3.97 -2.84 -14.84
CA PRO A 20 3.23 -3.37 -15.97
C PRO A 20 1.88 -2.66 -16.11
N THR A 21 1.40 -2.56 -17.35
CA THR A 21 0.06 -2.03 -17.64
C THR A 21 -1.02 -2.97 -17.11
N TRP A 22 -2.22 -2.43 -16.90
CA TRP A 22 -3.40 -3.20 -16.51
C TRP A 22 -3.64 -4.42 -17.43
N PRO A 23 -3.63 -5.66 -16.89
CA PRO A 23 -3.63 -6.87 -17.71
C PRO A 23 -5.02 -7.37 -18.10
N PHE A 24 -6.09 -6.87 -17.46
CA PHE A 24 -7.46 -7.36 -17.68
C PHE A 24 -8.14 -6.68 -18.88
N THR A 25 -7.43 -6.53 -20.00
CA THR A 25 -7.89 -5.77 -21.18
C THR A 25 -9.11 -6.38 -21.88
N GLU A 26 -9.35 -7.70 -21.73
CA GLU A 26 -10.48 -8.40 -22.35
C GLU A 26 -11.68 -8.59 -21.41
N THR A 27 -11.42 -8.76 -20.12
CA THR A 27 -12.44 -9.13 -19.13
C THR A 27 -12.85 -7.99 -18.20
N ASN A 28 -11.99 -6.98 -18.05
CA ASN A 28 -12.25 -5.79 -17.25
C ASN A 28 -11.45 -4.60 -17.78
N ALA A 29 -11.63 -4.30 -19.07
CA ALA A 29 -10.97 -3.18 -19.73
C ALA A 29 -11.23 -1.86 -19.00
N ILE A 30 -10.23 -0.99 -18.94
CA ILE A 30 -10.38 0.33 -18.33
C ILE A 30 -11.40 1.15 -19.14
N ASN A 31 -12.40 1.69 -18.45
CA ASN A 31 -13.31 2.65 -19.04
C ASN A 31 -12.62 4.02 -19.13
N GLN A 32 -12.16 4.37 -20.32
CA GLN A 32 -11.37 5.59 -20.57
C GLN A 32 -12.10 6.88 -20.22
N GLN A 33 -13.41 6.94 -20.43
CA GLN A 33 -14.20 8.12 -20.06
C GLN A 33 -14.24 8.28 -18.54
N MET A 34 -14.48 7.18 -17.81
CA MET A 34 -14.47 7.19 -16.35
C MET A 34 -13.07 7.48 -15.79
N ALA A 35 -12.02 6.92 -16.38
CA ALA A 35 -10.64 7.20 -15.99
C ALA A 35 -10.27 8.68 -16.19
N THR A 36 -10.73 9.31 -17.27
CA THR A 36 -10.53 10.75 -17.51
C THR A 36 -11.21 11.60 -16.43
N GLU A 37 -12.43 11.26 -16.03
CA GLU A 37 -13.10 11.94 -14.91
C GLU A 37 -12.45 11.62 -13.55
N GLY A 38 -11.99 10.38 -13.37
CA GLY A 38 -11.25 9.91 -12.20
C GLY A 38 -9.93 10.64 -12.01
N GLN A 39 -9.23 10.97 -13.09
CA GLN A 39 -8.00 11.77 -13.06
C GLN A 39 -8.24 13.15 -12.43
N LYS A 40 -9.39 13.79 -12.71
CA LYS A 40 -9.74 15.08 -12.10
C LYS A 40 -9.95 14.95 -10.60
N ILE A 41 -10.58 13.86 -10.16
CA ILE A 41 -10.77 13.56 -8.73
C ILE A 41 -9.41 13.33 -8.07
N TYR A 42 -8.56 12.50 -8.67
CA TYR A 42 -7.21 12.24 -8.17
C TYR A 42 -6.37 13.53 -8.09
N ALA A 43 -6.41 14.38 -9.12
CA ALA A 43 -5.69 15.64 -9.14
C ALA A 43 -6.10 16.57 -7.98
N ARG A 44 -7.39 16.55 -7.62
CA ARG A 44 -7.94 17.36 -6.51
C ARG A 44 -7.62 16.78 -5.14
N ASP A 45 -7.81 15.47 -4.96
CA ASP A 45 -7.89 14.86 -3.63
C ASP A 45 -6.65 14.04 -3.24
N CYS A 46 -5.81 13.65 -4.20
CA CYS A 46 -4.75 12.66 -3.98
C CYS A 46 -3.37 13.17 -4.43
N ALA A 47 -3.30 13.93 -5.52
CA ALA A 47 -2.06 14.27 -6.19
C ALA A 47 -1.05 15.02 -5.32
N ALA A 48 -1.50 15.87 -4.39
CA ALA A 48 -0.60 16.60 -3.48
C ALA A 48 0.34 15.67 -2.69
N CYS A 49 -0.12 14.47 -2.33
CA CYS A 49 0.64 13.48 -1.58
C CYS A 49 1.20 12.32 -2.42
N HIS A 50 0.62 12.08 -3.60
CA HIS A 50 0.86 10.85 -4.38
C HIS A 50 1.38 11.08 -5.80
N GLU A 51 1.23 12.27 -6.37
CA GLU A 51 1.71 12.53 -7.73
C GLU A 51 3.25 12.62 -7.71
N PRO A 52 3.96 11.89 -8.58
CA PRO A 52 5.41 12.02 -8.67
C PRO A 52 5.86 13.49 -8.69
N ARG A 53 6.78 13.83 -7.78
CA ARG A 53 7.35 15.18 -7.60
C ARG A 53 6.39 16.26 -7.10
N ALA A 54 5.17 15.92 -6.65
CA ALA A 54 4.32 16.85 -5.92
C ALA A 54 4.87 17.18 -4.53
N GLU A 55 4.26 18.19 -3.89
CA GLU A 55 4.76 18.80 -2.66
C GLU A 55 4.96 17.80 -1.53
N PHE A 56 4.07 16.83 -1.34
CA PHE A 56 4.14 15.87 -0.23
C PHE A 56 4.52 14.45 -0.66
N THR A 57 4.78 14.20 -1.95
CA THR A 57 5.17 12.87 -2.44
C THR A 57 6.54 12.45 -1.91
N ASN A 58 6.63 11.19 -1.46
CA ASN A 58 7.79 10.64 -0.76
C ASN A 58 8.18 11.42 0.50
N LYS A 59 7.25 12.17 1.10
CA LYS A 59 7.43 12.82 2.41
C LYS A 59 6.59 12.11 3.47
N VAL A 60 6.99 12.31 4.72
CA VAL A 60 6.27 11.76 5.87
C VAL A 60 4.99 12.57 6.10
N VAL A 61 3.84 11.91 5.99
CA VAL A 61 2.54 12.44 6.43
C VAL A 61 2.42 12.18 7.95
N PRO A 62 2.21 13.21 8.78
CA PRO A 62 2.13 13.05 10.23
C PRO A 62 1.06 12.05 10.66
N ILE A 63 1.32 11.24 11.68
CA ILE A 63 0.35 10.25 12.23
C ILE A 63 -0.92 10.91 12.75
N THR A 64 -0.82 12.15 13.24
CA THR A 64 -1.96 12.97 13.65
C THR A 64 -2.88 13.35 12.49
N GLU A 65 -2.35 13.35 11.27
CA GLU A 65 -3.09 13.58 10.03
C GLU A 65 -3.53 12.25 9.40
N ILE A 66 -2.58 11.37 9.05
CA ILE A 66 -2.88 10.14 8.31
C ILE A 66 -3.64 9.11 9.14
N LYS A 67 -3.45 9.09 10.47
CA LYS A 67 -4.21 8.30 11.45
C LYS A 67 -4.31 6.79 11.17
N THR A 68 -3.43 6.23 10.33
CA THR A 68 -3.33 4.77 10.13
C THR A 68 -2.75 4.10 11.39
N ASP A 69 -2.69 2.77 11.42
CA ASP A 69 -2.11 2.03 12.55
C ASP A 69 -0.69 2.55 12.91
N PRO A 70 -0.43 2.92 14.18
CA PRO A 70 0.85 3.49 14.59
C PRO A 70 1.89 2.45 15.08
N ASP A 71 1.56 1.17 15.19
CA ASP A 71 2.43 0.21 15.89
C ASP A 71 3.75 -0.04 15.16
N ARG A 72 3.75 -0.09 13.82
CA ARG A 72 5.00 -0.21 13.04
C ARG A 72 5.94 0.95 13.34
N MET A 73 5.39 2.13 13.56
CA MET A 73 6.15 3.33 13.83
C MET A 73 6.83 3.26 15.21
N TYR A 74 6.15 2.71 16.23
CA TYR A 74 6.73 2.52 17.58
C TYR A 74 7.80 1.43 17.67
N SER A 75 7.95 0.56 16.67
CA SER A 75 8.96 -0.50 16.70
C SER A 75 10.40 -0.02 16.42
N TRP A 76 10.57 1.22 15.94
CA TRP A 76 11.88 1.77 15.61
C TRP A 76 12.26 2.91 16.55
N SER A 77 13.21 2.70 17.46
CA SER A 77 13.66 3.70 18.43
C SER A 77 14.88 4.50 17.95
N LYS A 78 15.10 5.67 18.55
CA LYS A 78 16.31 6.48 18.34
C LYS A 78 17.59 5.67 18.63
N ASP A 79 17.58 4.89 19.70
CA ASP A 79 18.75 4.07 20.08
C ASP A 79 19.02 2.96 19.06
N ALA A 80 17.97 2.33 18.53
CA ALA A 80 18.09 1.36 17.44
C ALA A 80 18.67 2.00 16.17
N ALA A 81 18.20 3.20 15.81
CA ALA A 81 18.73 3.97 14.68
C ALA A 81 20.22 4.31 14.87
N ALA A 82 20.59 4.84 16.04
CA ALA A 82 21.96 5.20 16.37
C ALA A 82 22.91 3.98 16.33
N GLU A 83 22.48 2.84 16.88
CA GLU A 83 23.27 1.62 16.84
C GLU A 83 23.41 1.07 15.41
N ALA A 84 22.34 1.06 14.62
CA ALA A 84 22.40 0.65 13.21
C ALA A 84 23.35 1.55 12.40
N ASN A 85 23.33 2.87 12.63
CA ASN A 85 24.23 3.83 12.00
C ASN A 85 25.68 3.59 12.40
N ARG A 86 25.97 3.33 13.68
CA ARG A 86 27.30 2.94 14.15
C ARG A 86 27.82 1.69 13.46
N ARG A 87 27.00 0.64 13.36
CA ARG A 87 27.38 -0.65 12.76
C ARG A 87 27.72 -0.49 11.29
N VAL A 88 26.87 0.22 10.53
CA VAL A 88 27.09 0.47 9.10
C VAL A 88 28.37 1.28 8.87
N LYS A 89 28.63 2.30 9.69
CA LYS A 89 29.88 3.06 9.62
C LYS A 89 31.10 2.18 9.91
N LYS A 90 31.02 1.26 10.87
CA LYS A 90 32.09 0.29 11.18
C LYS A 90 32.35 -0.69 10.03
N LEU A 91 31.34 -0.99 9.21
CA LEU A 91 31.47 -1.79 7.99
C LEU A 91 32.08 -1.01 6.81
N GLY A 92 32.37 0.29 6.97
CA GLY A 92 32.91 1.14 5.91
C GLY A 92 31.91 1.44 4.79
N ILE A 93 30.61 1.33 5.08
CA ILE A 93 29.53 1.60 4.12
C ILE A 93 29.08 3.05 4.30
N ASP A 94 29.14 3.82 3.22
CA ASP A 94 28.60 5.18 3.16
C ASP A 94 27.14 5.13 2.67
N ARG A 95 26.21 5.60 3.51
CA ARG A 95 24.78 5.73 3.19
C ARG A 95 24.15 6.84 4.04
N PRO A 96 23.02 7.42 3.61
CA PRO A 96 22.21 8.25 4.48
C PRO A 96 21.91 7.51 5.79
N PRO A 97 22.06 8.15 6.97
CA PRO A 97 21.79 7.52 8.24
C PRO A 97 20.32 7.10 8.33
N MET A 98 20.06 6.00 9.04
CA MET A 98 18.71 5.66 9.43
C MET A 98 18.21 6.77 10.35
N VAL A 99 16.95 7.15 10.17
CA VAL A 99 16.35 8.31 10.81
C VAL A 99 16.35 8.14 12.34
N GLU A 100 17.08 9.01 13.03
CA GLU A 100 17.16 9.06 14.49
C GLU A 100 16.10 9.96 15.12
N THR A 101 15.51 10.86 14.32
CA THR A 101 14.51 11.84 14.77
C THR A 101 13.22 11.71 13.99
N GLN A 102 12.14 11.64 14.72
CA GLN A 102 10.83 11.23 14.26
C GLN A 102 9.92 12.44 14.01
N ASN A 103 10.43 13.55 13.45
CA ASN A 103 9.64 14.78 13.29
C ASN A 103 9.58 15.28 11.84
N PRO A 104 8.40 15.28 11.19
CA PRO A 104 7.13 14.74 11.69
C PRO A 104 7.18 13.22 11.82
N TYR A 105 6.36 12.67 12.72
CA TYR A 105 6.25 11.23 12.93
C TYR A 105 5.07 10.70 12.12
N GLY A 106 5.25 9.66 11.31
CA GLY A 106 4.16 9.10 10.52
C GLY A 106 4.65 8.20 9.39
N TYR A 107 3.90 8.17 8.29
CA TYR A 107 4.16 7.28 7.16
C TYR A 107 4.42 8.06 5.88
N VAL A 108 5.30 7.53 5.05
CA VAL A 108 5.59 8.12 3.73
C VAL A 108 4.40 7.90 2.82
N SER A 109 4.01 8.92 2.04
CA SER A 109 3.07 8.77 0.92
C SER A 109 3.85 8.48 -0.38
N PRO A 110 3.95 7.20 -0.81
CA PRO A 110 4.65 6.86 -2.03
C PRO A 110 3.84 7.28 -3.27
N PRO A 111 4.48 7.42 -4.44
CA PRO A 111 3.76 7.51 -5.70
C PRO A 111 2.87 6.28 -5.94
N LEU A 112 1.77 6.47 -6.67
CA LEU A 112 0.76 5.43 -6.94
C LEU A 112 0.95 4.72 -8.29
N ASP A 113 2.12 4.83 -8.92
CA ASP A 113 2.49 4.05 -10.10
C ASP A 113 2.33 2.54 -9.84
N GLY A 114 1.61 1.81 -10.68
CA GLY A 114 1.29 0.41 -10.47
C GLY A 114 0.51 0.11 -9.18
N VAL A 115 -0.21 1.07 -8.60
CA VAL A 115 -0.96 0.87 -7.33
C VAL A 115 -1.91 -0.32 -7.40
N TRP A 116 -2.42 -0.64 -8.58
CA TRP A 116 -3.29 -1.80 -8.80
C TRP A 116 -2.61 -3.14 -8.45
N LEU A 117 -1.28 -3.22 -8.46
CA LEU A 117 -0.51 -4.42 -8.07
C LEU A 117 -0.26 -4.54 -6.57
N ARG A 118 -0.49 -3.46 -5.82
CA ARG A 118 0.05 -3.30 -4.46
C ARG A 118 -0.96 -3.66 -3.36
N ALA A 119 -1.99 -4.44 -3.69
CA ALA A 119 -2.90 -4.98 -2.69
C ALA A 119 -2.20 -6.02 -1.79
N PRO A 120 -2.66 -6.22 -0.54
CA PRO A 120 -3.57 -5.36 0.22
C PRO A 120 -2.95 -3.99 0.56
N TYR A 121 -3.79 -2.99 0.80
CA TYR A 121 -3.43 -1.59 0.94
C TYR A 121 -3.18 -1.16 2.39
N LEU A 122 -2.63 0.06 2.54
CA LEU A 122 -1.99 0.60 3.74
C LEU A 122 -0.65 -0.10 4.06
N HIS A 123 0.13 0.49 4.96
CA HIS A 123 1.49 0.01 5.28
C HIS A 123 1.52 -1.40 5.89
N ASN A 124 0.42 -1.84 6.51
CA ASN A 124 0.26 -3.15 7.15
C ASN A 124 -0.56 -4.14 6.31
N GLY A 125 -1.05 -3.71 5.13
CA GLY A 125 -1.89 -4.54 4.27
C GLY A 125 -3.21 -4.94 4.92
N SER A 126 -3.86 -4.00 5.62
CA SER A 126 -5.08 -4.21 6.40
C SER A 126 -6.38 -3.91 5.63
N VAL A 127 -6.28 -3.46 4.38
CA VAL A 127 -7.43 -3.18 3.52
C VAL A 127 -7.30 -3.99 2.21
N PRO A 128 -8.21 -4.93 1.90
CA PRO A 128 -7.99 -5.92 0.85
C PRO A 128 -8.04 -5.37 -0.58
N THR A 129 -8.82 -4.29 -0.82
CA THR A 129 -9.03 -3.73 -2.16
C THR A 129 -9.01 -2.19 -2.14
N LEU A 130 -8.68 -1.54 -3.28
CA LEU A 130 -8.78 -0.07 -3.38
C LEU A 130 -10.22 0.39 -3.17
N ARG A 131 -11.19 -0.37 -3.64
CA ARG A 131 -12.61 -0.03 -3.45
C ARG A 131 -12.97 0.02 -1.97
N ASP A 132 -12.46 -0.91 -1.17
CA ASP A 132 -12.68 -0.93 0.29
C ASP A 132 -11.90 0.20 0.99
N LEU A 133 -10.72 0.59 0.49
CA LEU A 133 -9.96 1.73 1.03
C LEU A 133 -10.73 3.05 0.94
N LEU A 134 -11.50 3.23 -0.13
CA LEU A 134 -12.38 4.39 -0.34
C LEU A 134 -13.66 4.33 0.50
N ASN A 135 -13.86 3.31 1.34
CA ASN A 135 -14.94 3.33 2.34
C ASN A 135 -14.46 3.97 3.65
N PRO A 136 -15.38 4.64 4.38
CA PRO A 136 -15.14 4.99 5.77
C PRO A 136 -14.58 3.79 6.58
N PRO A 137 -13.66 3.99 7.54
CA PRO A 137 -13.03 2.88 8.26
C PRO A 137 -13.99 1.86 8.88
N ASN A 138 -15.16 2.29 9.37
CA ASN A 138 -16.19 1.44 9.96
C ASN A 138 -16.92 0.54 8.93
N GLU A 139 -16.73 0.77 7.64
CA GLU A 139 -17.29 -0.02 6.54
C GLU A 139 -16.22 -0.88 5.82
N ARG A 140 -14.95 -0.81 6.27
CA ARG A 140 -13.87 -1.66 5.75
C ARG A 140 -14.00 -3.07 6.33
N PRO A 141 -13.62 -4.14 5.57
CA PRO A 141 -13.61 -5.50 6.10
C PRO A 141 -12.78 -5.60 7.39
N GLN A 142 -13.38 -6.16 8.45
CA GLN A 142 -12.66 -6.38 9.71
C GLN A 142 -11.78 -7.63 9.67
N THR A 143 -12.18 -8.62 8.87
CA THR A 143 -11.48 -9.87 8.65
C THR A 143 -11.51 -10.24 7.17
N PHE A 144 -10.40 -10.77 6.64
CA PHE A 144 -10.30 -11.31 5.29
C PHE A 144 -9.11 -12.27 5.21
N HIS A 145 -9.03 -13.09 4.16
CA HIS A 145 -7.93 -14.04 4.01
C HIS A 145 -6.80 -13.51 3.12
N ARG A 146 -5.55 -13.72 3.55
CA ARG A 146 -4.33 -13.44 2.78
C ARG A 146 -3.71 -14.73 2.25
N GLY A 147 -3.01 -14.61 1.13
CA GLY A 147 -2.37 -15.74 0.45
C GLY A 147 -3.23 -16.40 -0.62
N TYR A 148 -4.46 -15.92 -0.85
CA TYR A 148 -5.22 -16.25 -2.04
C TYR A 148 -4.85 -15.29 -3.17
N ASP A 149 -4.34 -15.83 -4.27
CA ASP A 149 -3.73 -15.08 -5.38
C ASP A 149 -4.71 -14.73 -6.51
N VAL A 150 -6.01 -14.92 -6.28
CA VAL A 150 -7.05 -14.54 -7.26
C VAL A 150 -7.40 -13.06 -7.09
N PHE A 151 -7.08 -12.29 -8.13
CA PHE A 151 -7.32 -10.86 -8.18
C PHE A 151 -8.79 -10.52 -8.52
N ASP A 152 -9.31 -9.47 -7.89
CA ASP A 152 -10.57 -8.82 -8.21
C ASP A 152 -10.31 -7.57 -9.06
N PRO A 153 -10.55 -7.60 -10.38
CA PRO A 153 -10.30 -6.44 -11.23
C PRO A 153 -11.35 -5.32 -11.05
N VAL A 154 -12.51 -5.62 -10.46
CA VAL A 154 -13.56 -4.64 -10.20
C VAL A 154 -13.24 -3.82 -8.96
N LYS A 155 -12.88 -4.50 -7.86
CA LYS A 155 -12.50 -3.83 -6.61
C LYS A 155 -11.03 -3.38 -6.54
N VAL A 156 -10.19 -3.94 -7.43
CA VAL A 156 -8.73 -3.76 -7.49
C VAL A 156 -8.08 -4.22 -6.19
N GLY A 157 -7.86 -5.54 -6.09
CA GLY A 157 -7.24 -6.20 -4.94
C GLY A 157 -7.42 -7.71 -4.99
N PHE A 158 -7.35 -8.40 -3.85
CA PHE A 158 -7.54 -9.85 -3.79
C PHE A 158 -8.97 -10.23 -3.41
N LYS A 159 -9.50 -11.29 -4.01
CA LYS A 159 -10.80 -11.87 -3.64
C LYS A 159 -10.68 -12.58 -2.30
N GLU A 160 -11.80 -12.66 -1.59
CA GLU A 160 -11.95 -13.63 -0.53
C GLU A 160 -11.98 -15.05 -1.15
N PRO A 161 -11.22 -16.02 -0.62
CA PRO A 161 -11.27 -17.39 -1.10
C PRO A 161 -12.67 -17.99 -0.89
N PRO A 162 -13.14 -18.86 -1.80
CA PRO A 162 -14.39 -19.56 -1.59
C PRO A 162 -14.30 -20.40 -0.32
N SER A 163 -15.40 -20.53 0.43
CA SER A 163 -15.45 -21.44 1.58
C SER A 163 -15.11 -22.85 1.12
N ARG A 164 -14.02 -23.42 1.65
CA ARG A 164 -13.61 -24.79 1.35
C ARG A 164 -14.04 -25.72 2.47
N PRO A 165 -14.49 -26.94 2.15
CA PRO A 165 -14.65 -27.98 3.15
C PRO A 165 -13.32 -28.19 3.87
N THR A 166 -13.34 -28.22 5.20
CA THR A 166 -12.20 -28.68 5.98
C THR A 166 -11.96 -30.15 5.70
N GLY A 167 -10.70 -30.60 5.71
CA GLY A 167 -10.41 -32.03 5.68
C GLY A 167 -11.02 -32.78 6.88
N PRO A 168 -10.97 -34.12 6.90
CA PRO A 168 -11.51 -34.94 8.00
C PRO A 168 -10.95 -34.59 9.39
N THR A 169 -9.78 -33.95 9.43
CA THR A 169 -9.07 -33.50 10.63
C THR A 169 -9.26 -32.00 10.94
N GLY A 170 -10.07 -31.28 10.16
CA GLY A 170 -10.27 -29.84 10.31
C GLY A 170 -9.21 -28.96 9.61
N GLU A 171 -8.16 -29.54 9.04
CA GLU A 171 -7.09 -28.79 8.38
C GLU A 171 -7.51 -28.32 6.97
N LEU A 172 -7.17 -27.06 6.65
CA LEU A 172 -7.28 -26.53 5.29
C LEU A 172 -6.10 -27.07 4.46
N THR A 173 -6.37 -27.67 3.30
CA THR A 173 -5.34 -28.17 2.37
C THR A 173 -4.44 -27.07 1.78
N GLN A 174 -4.86 -25.81 1.91
CA GLN A 174 -4.02 -24.61 1.78
C GLN A 174 -4.56 -23.58 2.77
N PRO A 175 -4.01 -23.44 3.98
CA PRO A 175 -4.53 -22.49 4.95
C PRO A 175 -4.20 -21.08 4.47
N TYR A 176 -5.20 -20.38 3.92
CA TYR A 176 -5.10 -18.94 3.77
C TYR A 176 -5.03 -18.32 5.17
N PHE A 177 -4.21 -17.30 5.34
CA PHE A 177 -4.04 -16.66 6.63
C PHE A 177 -5.24 -15.73 6.90
N LEU A 178 -6.04 -16.03 7.92
CA LEU A 178 -7.09 -15.12 8.37
C LEU A 178 -6.45 -13.87 8.98
N PHE A 179 -6.58 -12.75 8.30
CA PHE A 179 -6.14 -11.45 8.78
C PHE A 179 -7.28 -10.80 9.56
N ASP A 180 -7.02 -10.45 10.82
CA ASP A 180 -7.95 -9.72 11.68
C ASP A 180 -7.39 -8.34 12.01
N THR A 181 -8.15 -7.31 11.65
CA THR A 181 -7.77 -5.89 11.83
C THR A 181 -7.86 -5.41 13.27
N ARG A 182 -8.43 -6.21 14.17
CA ARG A 182 -8.54 -5.92 15.61
C ARG A 182 -7.30 -6.33 16.38
N GLU A 183 -6.43 -7.15 15.77
CA GLU A 183 -5.15 -7.53 16.34
C GLU A 183 -4.16 -6.37 16.35
N LYS A 184 -3.22 -6.39 17.29
CA LYS A 184 -2.21 -5.35 17.44
C LYS A 184 -1.39 -5.18 16.14
N GLY A 185 -1.30 -3.96 15.63
CA GLY A 185 -0.59 -3.62 14.40
C GLY A 185 -1.35 -3.87 13.10
N ASN A 186 -2.55 -4.45 13.16
CA ASN A 186 -3.36 -4.79 11.99
C ASN A 186 -4.47 -3.76 11.70
N GLY A 187 -4.50 -2.63 12.41
CA GLY A 187 -5.56 -1.65 12.30
C GLY A 187 -5.76 -1.14 10.87
N ASN A 188 -7.01 -1.08 10.44
CA ASN A 188 -7.44 -0.64 9.10
C ASN A 188 -8.01 0.80 9.07
N GLN A 189 -7.73 1.59 10.10
CA GLN A 189 -8.15 2.98 10.24
C GLN A 189 -7.28 3.96 9.42
N GLY A 190 -7.61 5.25 9.49
CA GLY A 190 -6.83 6.31 8.86
C GLY A 190 -6.97 6.34 7.34
N HIS A 191 -6.22 7.24 6.72
CA HIS A 191 -6.27 7.50 5.28
C HIS A 191 -7.72 7.66 4.80
N VAL A 192 -8.41 8.67 5.34
CA VAL A 192 -9.85 8.89 5.11
C VAL A 192 -10.16 9.75 3.88
N TYR A 193 -9.14 10.04 3.06
CA TYR A 193 -9.28 10.72 1.77
C TYR A 193 -10.14 9.87 0.81
N GLY A 194 -11.00 10.52 0.04
CA GLY A 194 -11.93 9.87 -0.89
C GLY A 194 -13.13 9.15 -0.24
N THR A 195 -13.21 9.06 1.09
CA THR A 195 -14.31 8.33 1.76
C THR A 195 -15.69 8.95 1.55
N GLN A 196 -15.72 10.29 1.39
CA GLN A 196 -16.94 11.08 1.17
C GLN A 196 -17.36 11.18 -0.30
N LEU A 197 -16.59 10.60 -1.23
CA LEU A 197 -16.97 10.56 -2.63
C LEU A 197 -18.27 9.76 -2.82
N SER A 198 -19.06 10.14 -3.83
CA SER A 198 -20.20 9.33 -4.26
C SER A 198 -19.72 7.96 -4.76
N SER A 199 -20.58 6.94 -4.75
CA SER A 199 -20.22 5.63 -5.31
C SER A 199 -19.71 5.72 -6.75
N GLN A 200 -20.36 6.56 -7.57
CA GLN A 200 -19.95 6.78 -8.96
C GLN A 200 -18.58 7.45 -9.08
N ASP A 201 -18.26 8.38 -8.19
CA ASP A 201 -16.95 9.04 -8.20
C ASP A 201 -15.84 8.13 -7.68
N LYS A 202 -16.14 7.22 -6.74
CA LYS A 202 -15.21 6.14 -6.35
C LYS A 202 -14.92 5.21 -7.52
N GLU A 203 -15.93 4.86 -8.33
CA GLU A 203 -15.75 4.06 -9.53
C GLU A 203 -14.90 4.77 -10.59
N LYS A 204 -15.17 6.06 -10.86
CA LYS A 204 -14.34 6.87 -11.77
C LYS A 204 -12.88 6.92 -11.30
N LEU A 205 -12.67 7.19 -10.01
CA LEU A 205 -11.33 7.20 -9.42
C LEU A 205 -10.63 5.84 -9.56
N LEU A 206 -11.33 4.73 -9.32
CA LEU A 206 -10.77 3.39 -9.52
C LEU A 206 -10.34 3.15 -10.96
N GLU A 207 -11.14 3.56 -11.95
CA GLU A 207 -10.76 3.44 -13.36
C GLU A 207 -9.48 4.22 -13.68
N TYR A 208 -9.28 5.39 -13.07
CA TYR A 208 -8.02 6.12 -13.17
C TYR A 208 -6.86 5.41 -12.47
N LEU A 209 -7.06 4.89 -11.25
CA LEU A 209 -6.00 4.17 -10.52
C LEU A 209 -5.55 2.89 -11.22
N LYS A 210 -6.40 2.28 -12.07
CA LYS A 210 -6.00 1.16 -12.95
C LYS A 210 -5.04 1.57 -14.06
N THR A 211 -4.98 2.86 -14.43
CA THR A 211 -4.07 3.36 -15.47
C THR A 211 -2.67 3.66 -14.96
N LEU A 212 -2.49 3.73 -13.63
CA LEU A 212 -1.25 4.11 -12.98
C LEU A 212 -0.27 2.95 -12.87
#